data_AF-A0A486VLC2-F1
#
_entry.id   AF-A0A486VLC2-F1
#
_cell.length_a   1.000
_cell.length_b   1.000
_cell.length_c   1.000
_cell.angle_alpha   90.00
_cell.angle_beta   90.00
_cell.angle_gamma   90.00
#
_symmetry.space_group_name_H-M   'P 1'
#
loop_
_entity.id
_entity.type
_entity.pdbx_description
1 polymer ?
#
loop_
_entity_poly.entity_id
_entity_poly.type
_entity_poly.pdbx_seq_one_letter_code
_entity_poly.pdbx_strand_id
1 'polypeptide(L)'
;MDIFLDTNILYNNWFLTNANFKFLLNFISNDGHTLLICDVVKNEIEHKHAEELQKNIKKLKESLDELYKLTNIREKVDTEKFDIKYSILDIFNSGGIDYKEISCDSIPQSTVMYRAINRIRPFQDNEKGYRDTLIWLTLLNYANSEESDNDIIFICENKNDFYDPAKKSLVEFHPDLCKDLLSVNVNKKIVPFLGLSSFISSRIDKDKHAINHNKLEQLIEPDIEVESAKYLSNLPSKECFNLLTKINPGLKAFSILNTSSAIIEGIEDPRVISSKEISDNKIYIQYYYNLRIVVLKLTINAEDYLSNKNMIDNKFINIQSHDNNITLEALIRPHFNVSFIFDEKLETLDGFSVNYIQLSN
;
A
#
# COMPACT_ATOMS: atom_id res chain seq x y z
N MET A 1 8.35 8.98 -8.16
CA MET A 1 7.42 10.04 -8.61
C MET A 1 6.97 10.79 -7.39
N ASP A 2 6.71 12.08 -7.54
CA ASP A 2 6.18 12.90 -6.46
C ASP A 2 4.74 13.31 -6.84
N ILE A 3 3.77 13.07 -5.97
CA ILE A 3 2.35 13.24 -6.29
C ILE A 3 1.79 14.39 -5.46
N PHE A 4 1.44 15.49 -6.13
CA PHE A 4 0.87 16.67 -5.51
C PHE A 4 -0.65 16.66 -5.59
N LEU A 5 -1.32 16.83 -4.43
CA LEU A 5 -2.77 16.91 -4.34
C LEU A 5 -3.23 18.35 -4.00
N ASP A 6 -4.19 18.84 -4.78
CA ASP A 6 -4.92 20.07 -4.46
C ASP A 6 -6.02 19.85 -3.40
N THR A 7 -6.45 20.91 -2.71
CA THR A 7 -7.50 20.87 -1.69
C THR A 7 -8.79 20.24 -2.21
N ASN A 8 -9.15 20.51 -3.47
CA ASN A 8 -10.38 19.97 -4.06
C ASN A 8 -10.38 18.44 -4.18
N ILE A 9 -9.20 17.81 -4.27
CA ILE A 9 -9.08 16.35 -4.31
C ILE A 9 -9.36 15.75 -2.93
N LEU A 10 -8.92 16.42 -1.88
CA LEU A 10 -9.04 15.97 -0.49
C LEU A 10 -10.42 16.30 0.12
N TYR A 11 -11.07 17.36 -0.36
CA TYR A 11 -12.36 17.81 0.17
C TYR A 11 -13.42 16.70 0.10
N ASN A 12 -14.21 16.55 1.18
CA ASN A 12 -15.15 15.44 1.42
C ASN A 12 -14.53 14.03 1.51
N ASN A 13 -13.20 13.90 1.42
CA ASN A 13 -12.48 12.64 1.56
C ASN A 13 -11.61 12.64 2.82
N TRP A 14 -12.17 13.08 3.95
CA TRP A 14 -11.45 13.37 5.20
C TRP A 14 -10.56 12.22 5.70
N PHE A 15 -11.00 10.97 5.51
CA PHE A 15 -10.27 9.79 5.98
C PHE A 15 -9.60 8.98 4.85
N LEU A 16 -9.70 9.44 3.60
CA LEU A 16 -9.07 8.81 2.44
C LEU A 16 -9.44 7.31 2.24
N THR A 17 -10.62 6.89 2.71
CA THR A 17 -11.05 5.49 2.71
C THR A 17 -11.74 5.05 1.42
N ASN A 18 -11.99 5.97 0.48
CA ASN A 18 -12.65 5.63 -0.77
C ASN A 18 -11.73 4.81 -1.69
N ALA A 19 -12.31 4.10 -2.66
CA ALA A 19 -11.58 3.20 -3.54
C ALA A 19 -10.42 3.88 -4.31
N ASN A 20 -10.61 5.12 -4.79
CA ASN A 20 -9.55 5.83 -5.51
C ASN A 20 -8.37 6.19 -4.60
N PHE A 21 -8.63 6.62 -3.37
CA PHE A 21 -7.56 6.86 -2.41
C PHE A 21 -6.89 5.56 -1.98
N LYS A 22 -7.64 4.49 -1.75
CA LYS A 22 -7.04 3.18 -1.46
C LYS A 22 -6.01 2.77 -2.53
N PHE A 23 -6.38 2.87 -3.82
CA PHE A 23 -5.44 2.59 -4.92
C PHE A 23 -4.26 3.56 -4.94
N LEU A 24 -4.49 4.86 -4.74
CA LEU A 24 -3.41 5.86 -4.68
C LEU A 24 -2.41 5.55 -3.56
N LEU A 25 -2.91 5.28 -2.36
CA LEU A 25 -2.09 5.06 -1.17
C LEU A 25 -1.30 3.74 -1.29
N ASN A 26 -1.94 2.67 -1.77
CA ASN A 26 -1.25 1.42 -2.07
C ASN A 26 -0.20 1.60 -3.17
N PHE A 27 -0.48 2.39 -4.20
CA PHE A 27 0.47 2.72 -5.26
C PHE A 27 1.70 3.46 -4.69
N ILE A 28 1.47 4.46 -3.86
CA ILE A 28 2.53 5.23 -3.20
C ILE A 28 3.42 4.32 -2.35
N SER A 29 2.82 3.50 -1.48
CA SER A 29 3.57 2.62 -0.59
C SER A 29 4.28 1.48 -1.33
N ASN A 30 3.62 0.83 -2.28
CA ASN A 30 4.17 -0.36 -2.96
C ASN A 30 5.32 -0.01 -3.91
N ASP A 31 5.24 1.14 -4.59
CA ASP A 31 6.23 1.56 -5.60
C ASP A 31 7.20 2.64 -5.07
N GLY A 32 7.11 3.00 -3.78
CA GLY A 32 8.02 3.96 -3.14
C GLY A 32 7.94 5.36 -3.75
N HIS A 33 6.72 5.86 -3.95
CA HIS A 33 6.49 7.25 -4.35
C HIS A 33 6.25 8.13 -3.13
N THR A 34 6.29 9.44 -3.32
CA THR A 34 6.11 10.41 -2.23
C THR A 34 4.89 11.27 -2.49
N LEU A 35 4.04 11.41 -1.48
CA LEU A 35 2.93 12.35 -1.52
C LEU A 35 3.39 13.76 -1.15
N LEU A 36 3.11 14.75 -1.98
CA LEU A 36 3.40 16.15 -1.68
C LEU A 36 2.14 16.85 -1.16
N ILE A 37 2.28 17.57 -0.05
CA ILE A 37 1.24 18.46 0.45
C ILE A 37 1.80 19.84 0.75
N CYS A 38 1.18 20.87 0.18
CA CYS A 38 1.51 22.26 0.50
C CYS A 38 0.83 22.67 1.81
N ASP A 39 1.52 23.45 2.64
CA ASP A 39 0.97 24.03 3.87
C ASP A 39 -0.35 24.81 3.63
N VAL A 40 -0.50 25.50 2.50
CA VAL A 40 -1.76 26.15 2.08
C VAL A 40 -2.89 25.13 1.93
N VAL A 41 -2.63 24.00 1.25
CA VAL A 41 -3.62 22.91 1.06
C VAL A 41 -3.99 22.28 2.39
N LYS A 42 -2.98 21.99 3.23
CA LYS A 42 -3.16 21.44 4.58
C LYS A 42 -4.06 22.33 5.44
N ASN A 43 -3.73 23.61 5.53
CA ASN A 43 -4.51 24.55 6.34
C ASN A 43 -5.93 24.72 5.79
N GLU A 44 -6.10 24.69 4.47
CA GLU A 44 -7.41 24.80 3.85
C GLU A 44 -8.30 23.58 4.11
N ILE A 45 -7.75 22.36 3.99
CA ILE A 45 -8.54 21.14 4.23
C ILE A 45 -8.95 21.01 5.70
N GLU A 46 -8.06 21.37 6.63
CA GLU A 46 -8.38 21.36 8.07
C GLU A 46 -9.45 22.39 8.44
N HIS A 47 -9.36 23.60 7.87
CA HIS A 47 -10.38 24.62 8.04
C HIS A 47 -11.74 24.18 7.46
N LYS A 48 -11.76 23.66 6.23
CA LYS A 48 -12.97 23.15 5.56
C LYS A 48 -13.62 22.01 6.34
N HIS A 49 -12.82 21.11 6.92
CA HIS A 49 -13.34 20.06 7.80
C HIS A 49 -14.04 20.64 9.03
N ALA A 50 -13.39 21.60 9.72
CA ALA A 50 -13.97 22.24 10.89
C ALA A 50 -15.28 22.98 10.56
N GLU A 51 -15.34 23.70 9.42
CA GLU A 51 -16.56 24.37 8.96
C GLU A 51 -17.69 23.37 8.68
N GLU A 52 -17.43 22.28 7.95
CA GLU A 52 -18.45 21.27 7.67
C GLU A 52 -18.90 20.53 8.95
N LEU A 53 -17.99 20.25 9.88
CA LEU A 53 -18.33 19.66 11.16
C LEU A 53 -19.30 20.55 11.95
N GLN A 54 -18.97 21.84 12.11
CA GLN A 54 -19.82 22.79 12.85
C GLN A 54 -21.17 23.00 12.17
N LYS A 55 -21.19 23.06 10.84
CA LYS A 55 -22.42 23.11 10.04
C LYS A 55 -23.31 21.89 10.27
N ASN A 56 -22.76 20.69 10.34
CA ASN A 56 -23.53 19.47 10.59
C ASN A 56 -23.98 19.35 12.06
N ILE A 57 -23.17 19.79 13.03
CA ILE A 57 -23.59 19.91 14.43
C ILE A 57 -24.78 20.86 14.57
N LYS A 58 -24.75 22.00 13.87
CA LYS A 58 -25.87 22.96 13.86
C LYS A 58 -27.15 22.33 13.31
N LYS A 59 -27.06 21.66 12.16
CA LYS A 59 -28.21 20.96 11.55
C LYS A 59 -28.79 19.90 12.48
N LEU A 60 -27.94 19.12 13.16
CA LEU A 60 -28.39 18.14 14.14
C LEU A 60 -29.22 18.79 15.26
N LYS A 61 -28.76 19.93 15.80
CA LYS A 61 -29.50 20.68 16.83
C LYS A 61 -30.85 21.16 16.30
N GLU A 62 -30.89 21.71 15.09
CA GLU A 62 -32.13 22.16 14.44
C GLU A 62 -33.12 20.98 14.25
N SER A 63 -32.64 19.81 13.81
CA SER A 63 -33.47 18.61 13.66
C SER A 63 -34.00 18.07 15.00
N LEU A 64 -33.23 18.15 16.08
CA LEU A 64 -33.70 17.77 17.42
C LEU A 64 -34.82 18.70 17.92
N ASP A 65 -34.69 20.02 17.65
CA ASP A 65 -35.73 20.99 18.01
C ASP A 65 -37.03 20.75 17.21
N GLU A 66 -36.93 20.34 15.95
CA GLU A 66 -38.08 19.95 15.13
C GLU A 66 -38.77 18.69 15.65
N LEU A 67 -38.00 17.65 16.01
CA LEU A 67 -38.54 16.43 16.63
C LEU A 67 -39.24 16.72 17.94
N TYR A 68 -38.67 17.60 18.78
CA TYR A 68 -39.29 18.01 20.03
C TYR A 68 -40.67 18.65 19.81
N LYS A 69 -40.83 19.50 18.80
CA LYS A 69 -42.13 20.14 18.49
C LYS A 69 -43.23 19.13 18.13
N LEU A 70 -42.85 18.00 17.53
CA LEU A 70 -43.79 16.96 17.08
C LEU A 70 -44.09 15.92 18.16
N THR A 71 -43.10 15.60 18.99
CA THR A 71 -43.18 14.47 19.94
C THR A 71 -43.32 14.91 21.39
N ASN A 72 -42.96 16.17 21.69
CA ASN A 72 -42.76 16.68 23.05
C ASN A 72 -41.74 15.86 23.88
N ILE A 73 -40.88 15.08 23.22
CA ILE A 73 -39.79 14.31 23.83
C ILE A 73 -38.49 15.08 23.62
N ARG A 74 -37.79 15.38 24.72
CA ARG A 74 -36.54 16.14 24.68
C ARG A 74 -35.34 15.21 24.79
N GLU A 75 -34.74 14.89 23.65
CA GLU A 75 -33.47 14.18 23.59
C GLU A 75 -32.30 15.14 23.82
N LYS A 76 -31.28 14.66 24.54
CA LYS A 76 -30.03 15.41 24.72
C LYS A 76 -28.91 14.68 23.99
N VAL A 77 -28.37 15.33 22.98
CA VAL A 77 -27.13 14.90 22.35
C VAL A 77 -26.00 15.74 22.91
N ASP A 78 -25.03 15.08 23.54
CA ASP A 78 -23.74 15.67 23.81
C ASP A 78 -23.04 15.93 22.47
N THR A 79 -23.02 17.19 22.04
CA THR A 79 -22.37 17.59 20.79
C THR A 79 -20.88 17.87 20.97
N GLU A 80 -20.40 18.03 22.20
CA GLU A 80 -18.99 18.32 22.48
C GLU A 80 -18.10 17.12 22.13
N LYS A 81 -18.63 15.90 22.27
CA LYS A 81 -17.95 14.67 21.84
C LYS A 81 -17.59 14.62 20.34
N PHE A 82 -18.23 15.44 19.51
CA PHE A 82 -17.96 15.51 18.09
C PHE A 82 -16.92 16.58 17.72
N ASP A 83 -16.53 17.44 18.66
CA ASP A 83 -15.56 18.52 18.43
C ASP A 83 -14.13 17.97 18.45
N ILE A 84 -13.83 17.22 17.39
CA ILE A 84 -12.53 16.59 17.19
C ILE A 84 -11.61 17.51 16.39
N LYS A 85 -10.34 17.57 16.80
CA LYS A 85 -9.30 18.20 16.00
C LYS A 85 -8.92 17.27 14.86
N TYR A 86 -9.16 17.72 13.63
CA TYR A 86 -8.76 17.01 12.42
C TYR A 86 -7.38 17.45 11.95
N SER A 87 -6.54 16.50 11.57
CA SER A 87 -5.19 16.70 11.02
C SER A 87 -5.03 15.75 9.85
N ILE A 88 -4.84 16.29 8.63
CA ILE A 88 -4.62 15.45 7.46
C ILE A 88 -3.27 14.70 7.56
N LEU A 89 -2.29 15.31 8.23
CA LEU A 89 -0.98 14.67 8.45
C LEU A 89 -1.09 13.46 9.39
N ASP A 90 -1.99 13.50 10.38
CA ASP A 90 -2.22 12.35 11.26
C ASP A 90 -2.84 11.18 10.48
N ILE A 91 -3.69 11.48 9.48
CA ILE A 91 -4.23 10.48 8.55
C ILE A 91 -3.10 9.89 7.68
N PHE A 92 -2.18 10.72 7.19
CA PHE A 92 -1.03 10.22 6.43
C PHE A 92 -0.11 9.33 7.28
N ASN A 93 0.23 9.78 8.49
CA ASN A 93 1.07 9.06 9.43
C ASN A 93 0.46 7.71 9.84
N SER A 94 -0.83 7.69 10.20
CA SER A 94 -1.53 6.45 10.58
C SER A 94 -1.70 5.48 9.43
N GLY A 95 -1.75 5.98 8.19
CA GLY A 95 -1.74 5.17 6.98
C GLY A 95 -0.36 4.64 6.57
N GLY A 96 0.73 5.02 7.25
CA GLY A 96 2.09 4.64 6.86
C GLY A 96 2.50 5.19 5.49
N ILE A 97 1.98 6.37 5.12
CA ILE A 97 2.19 6.99 3.82
C ILE A 97 3.47 7.83 3.86
N ASP A 98 4.35 7.65 2.88
CA ASP A 98 5.46 8.56 2.68
C ASP A 98 4.94 9.88 2.10
N TYR A 99 5.15 10.98 2.84
CA TYR A 99 4.77 12.30 2.39
C TYR A 99 5.82 13.35 2.73
N LYS A 100 5.80 14.43 1.95
CA LYS A 100 6.63 15.61 2.15
C LYS A 100 5.74 16.85 2.21
N GLU A 101 5.83 17.55 3.33
CA GLU A 101 5.24 18.88 3.47
C GLU A 101 6.14 19.92 2.79
N ILE A 102 5.55 20.76 1.94
CA ILE A 102 6.23 21.88 1.28
C ILE A 102 5.60 23.21 1.71
N SER A 103 6.43 24.20 2.02
CA SER A 103 5.97 25.48 2.57
C SER A 103 5.98 26.61 1.55
N CYS A 104 4.94 27.44 1.58
CA CYS A 104 4.82 28.66 0.79
C CYS A 104 5.61 29.85 1.35
N ASP A 105 6.22 29.75 2.53
CA ASP A 105 6.92 30.86 3.20
C ASP A 105 8.07 31.45 2.37
N SER A 106 8.65 30.63 1.51
CA SER A 106 9.74 31.02 0.61
C SER A 106 9.29 31.82 -0.62
N ILE A 107 7.98 31.94 -0.85
CA ILE A 107 7.43 32.61 -2.02
C ILE A 107 7.42 34.13 -1.82
N PRO A 108 8.14 34.92 -2.65
CA PRO A 108 8.18 36.37 -2.48
C PRO A 108 6.80 37.01 -2.71
N GLN A 109 6.35 37.83 -1.77
CA GLN A 109 5.08 38.56 -1.88
C GLN A 109 5.00 39.44 -3.13
N SER A 110 6.14 40.01 -3.56
CA SER A 110 6.24 40.78 -4.80
C SER A 110 5.86 39.96 -6.03
N THR A 111 6.21 38.66 -6.08
CA THR A 111 5.82 37.75 -7.15
C THR A 111 4.31 37.53 -7.18
N VAL A 112 3.71 37.29 -6.01
CA VAL A 112 2.25 37.10 -5.89
C VAL A 112 1.50 38.36 -6.30
N MET A 113 1.94 39.53 -5.83
CA MET A 113 1.35 40.83 -6.18
C MET A 113 1.47 41.13 -7.68
N TYR A 114 2.62 40.84 -8.29
CA TYR A 114 2.80 41.00 -9.73
C TYR A 114 1.81 40.15 -10.52
N ARG A 115 1.59 38.89 -10.12
CA ARG A 115 0.60 38.02 -10.78
C ARG A 115 -0.82 38.54 -10.61
N ALA A 116 -1.18 39.06 -9.43
CA ALA A 116 -2.50 39.64 -9.17
C ALA A 116 -2.79 40.86 -10.07
N ILE A 117 -1.85 41.83 -10.12
CA ILE A 117 -1.99 43.06 -10.92
C ILE A 117 -2.15 42.73 -12.41
N ASN A 118 -1.37 41.77 -12.90
CA ASN A 118 -1.36 41.39 -14.31
C ASN A 118 -2.36 40.28 -14.64
N ARG A 119 -3.18 39.84 -13.67
CA ARG A 119 -4.17 38.76 -13.80
C ARG A 119 -3.58 37.48 -14.42
N ILE A 120 -2.37 37.13 -14.00
CA ILE A 120 -1.70 35.91 -14.42
C ILE A 120 -2.31 34.75 -13.63
N ARG A 121 -2.83 33.73 -14.33
CA ARG A 121 -3.40 32.54 -13.68
C ARG A 121 -2.46 31.97 -12.62
N PRO A 122 -2.94 31.42 -11.49
CA PRO A 122 -4.34 31.16 -11.13
C PRO A 122 -5.19 32.39 -10.74
N PHE A 123 -4.65 33.62 -10.75
CA PHE A 123 -5.48 34.80 -10.50
C PHE A 123 -6.57 34.98 -11.56
N GLN A 124 -7.78 35.32 -11.10
CA GLN A 124 -8.94 35.68 -11.89
C GLN A 124 -9.29 37.18 -11.71
N ASP A 125 -10.39 37.61 -12.31
CA ASP A 125 -10.99 38.91 -12.01
C ASP A 125 -11.35 39.03 -10.51
N ASN A 126 -11.29 40.26 -9.98
CA ASN A 126 -11.50 40.59 -8.57
C ASN A 126 -10.50 39.94 -7.59
N GLU A 127 -9.25 39.75 -7.99
CA GLU A 127 -8.15 39.27 -7.12
C GLU A 127 -8.40 37.88 -6.49
N LYS A 128 -9.34 37.11 -7.05
CA LYS A 128 -9.55 35.70 -6.69
C LYS A 128 -8.37 34.87 -7.22
N GLY A 129 -7.99 33.81 -6.49
CA GLY A 129 -6.90 32.91 -6.89
C GLY A 129 -5.60 33.10 -6.10
N TYR A 130 -5.61 33.89 -5.01
CA TYR A 130 -4.44 34.06 -4.13
C TYR A 130 -3.89 32.72 -3.61
N ARG A 131 -4.76 31.86 -3.04
CA ARG A 131 -4.37 30.54 -2.50
C ARG A 131 -3.84 29.63 -3.59
N ASP A 132 -4.58 29.51 -4.69
CA ASP A 132 -4.19 28.71 -5.86
C ASP A 132 -2.84 29.17 -6.44
N THR A 133 -2.58 30.48 -6.43
CA THR A 133 -1.28 31.03 -6.84
C THR A 133 -0.15 30.63 -5.89
N LEU A 134 -0.37 30.67 -4.57
CA LEU A 134 0.62 30.17 -3.62
C LEU A 134 0.88 28.68 -3.79
N ILE A 135 -0.18 27.88 -4.00
CA ILE A 135 -0.08 26.44 -4.28
C ILE A 135 0.83 26.20 -5.50
N TRP A 136 0.54 26.90 -6.61
CA TRP A 136 1.32 26.79 -7.84
C TRP A 136 2.79 27.18 -7.66
N LEU A 137 3.05 28.36 -7.08
CA LEU A 137 4.42 28.85 -6.90
C LEU A 137 5.22 27.98 -5.93
N THR A 138 4.57 27.42 -4.90
CA THR A 138 5.20 26.48 -3.97
C THR A 138 5.61 25.19 -4.66
N LEU A 139 4.75 24.66 -5.54
CA LEU A 139 5.09 23.50 -6.37
C LEU A 139 6.28 23.75 -7.29
N LEU A 140 6.33 24.91 -7.95
CA LEU A 140 7.46 25.29 -8.80
C LEU A 140 8.76 25.45 -8.02
N ASN A 141 8.69 26.05 -6.82
CA ASN A 141 9.87 26.18 -5.97
C ASN A 141 10.37 24.81 -5.52
N TYR A 142 9.47 23.90 -5.14
CA TYR A 142 9.82 22.52 -4.84
C TYR A 142 10.48 21.82 -6.05
N ALA A 143 9.87 21.93 -7.23
CA ALA A 143 10.43 21.37 -8.46
C ALA A 143 11.86 21.88 -8.72
N ASN A 144 12.15 23.15 -8.46
CA ASN A 144 13.47 23.74 -8.69
C ASN A 144 14.51 23.44 -7.61
N SER A 145 14.10 23.22 -6.38
CA SER A 145 15.00 23.00 -5.23
C SER A 145 15.32 21.53 -4.98
N GLU A 146 14.44 20.62 -5.38
CA GLU A 146 14.62 19.20 -5.14
C GLU A 146 15.64 18.59 -6.12
N GLU A 147 16.57 17.76 -5.64
CA GLU A 147 17.63 17.18 -6.48
C GLU A 147 17.20 15.93 -7.26
N SER A 148 16.13 15.25 -6.80
CA SER A 148 15.60 14.06 -7.47
C SER A 148 15.11 14.37 -8.88
N ASP A 149 15.39 13.50 -9.86
CA ASP A 149 14.85 13.60 -11.23
C ASP A 149 13.42 13.03 -11.35
N ASN A 150 12.70 12.86 -10.23
CA ASN A 150 11.32 12.37 -10.24
C ASN A 150 10.38 13.32 -11.01
N ASP A 151 9.55 12.73 -11.87
CA ASP A 151 8.38 13.42 -12.41
C ASP A 151 7.42 13.78 -11.27
N ILE A 152 6.82 14.98 -11.39
CA ILE A 152 5.84 15.51 -10.46
C ILE A 152 4.45 15.38 -11.09
N ILE A 153 3.56 14.69 -10.42
CA ILE A 153 2.16 14.54 -10.84
C ILE A 153 1.32 15.59 -10.11
N PHE A 154 0.69 16.50 -10.86
CA PHE A 154 -0.21 17.51 -10.29
C PHE A 154 -1.67 17.08 -10.49
N ILE A 155 -2.38 16.81 -9.39
CA ILE A 155 -3.78 16.37 -9.43
C ILE A 155 -4.68 17.46 -8.87
N CYS A 156 -5.57 17.98 -9.72
CA CYS A 156 -6.48 19.07 -9.36
C CYS A 156 -7.78 19.00 -10.18
N GLU A 157 -8.91 19.35 -9.58
CA GLU A 157 -10.21 19.42 -10.26
C GLU A 157 -10.59 20.83 -10.75
N ASN A 158 -9.80 21.85 -10.41
CA ASN A 158 -10.05 23.23 -10.78
C ASN A 158 -9.69 23.53 -12.24
N LYS A 159 -10.62 23.21 -13.15
CA LYS A 159 -10.50 23.37 -14.61
C LYS A 159 -10.13 24.78 -15.05
N ASN A 160 -10.72 25.78 -14.41
CA ASN A 160 -10.68 27.15 -14.92
C ASN A 160 -9.38 27.88 -14.56
N ASP A 161 -8.72 27.45 -13.49
CA ASP A 161 -7.56 28.15 -12.94
C ASP A 161 -6.23 27.55 -13.35
N PHE A 162 -6.19 26.23 -13.54
CA PHE A 162 -4.95 25.52 -13.87
C PHE A 162 -4.87 25.04 -15.31
N TYR A 163 -6.00 24.79 -15.97
CA TYR A 163 -6.01 24.08 -17.25
C TYR A 163 -6.41 24.98 -18.42
N ASP A 164 -5.98 24.62 -19.63
CA ASP A 164 -6.38 25.32 -20.84
C ASP A 164 -7.80 24.88 -21.29
N PRO A 165 -8.82 25.76 -21.22
CA PRO A 165 -10.18 25.42 -21.64
C PRO A 165 -10.31 25.19 -23.16
N ALA A 166 -9.33 25.65 -23.97
CA ALA A 166 -9.33 25.43 -25.41
C ALA A 166 -8.98 23.98 -25.78
N LYS A 167 -8.27 23.27 -24.91
CA LYS A 167 -7.83 21.88 -25.12
C LYS A 167 -8.84 20.89 -24.53
N LYS A 168 -9.88 20.59 -25.32
CA LYS A 168 -10.99 19.69 -24.87
C LYS A 168 -10.60 18.22 -24.76
N SER A 169 -9.61 17.76 -25.53
CA SER A 169 -9.23 16.34 -25.63
C SER A 169 -7.96 15.97 -24.86
N LEU A 170 -7.20 16.95 -24.40
CA LEU A 170 -5.93 16.75 -23.68
C LEU A 170 -5.91 17.66 -22.46
N VAL A 171 -5.57 17.09 -21.31
CA VAL A 171 -5.38 17.87 -20.08
C VAL A 171 -4.01 18.54 -20.17
N GLU A 172 -4.02 19.83 -20.44
CA GLU A 172 -2.83 20.68 -20.51
C GLU A 172 -2.99 21.88 -19.57
N PHE A 173 -1.88 22.36 -19.03
CA PHE A 173 -1.88 23.57 -18.22
C PHE A 173 -2.26 24.80 -19.05
N HIS A 174 -2.83 25.81 -18.38
CA HIS A 174 -3.11 27.10 -19.00
C HIS A 174 -1.81 27.73 -19.56
N PRO A 175 -1.86 28.48 -20.69
CA PRO A 175 -0.67 29.06 -21.32
C PRO A 175 0.24 29.89 -20.39
N ASP A 176 -0.33 30.58 -19.41
CA ASP A 176 0.45 31.30 -18.40
C ASP A 176 1.25 30.39 -17.49
N LEU A 177 0.67 29.26 -17.07
CA LEU A 177 1.37 28.27 -16.26
C LEU A 177 2.43 27.52 -17.09
N CYS A 178 2.16 27.29 -18.38
CA CYS A 178 3.17 26.76 -19.31
C CYS A 178 4.40 27.66 -19.41
N LYS A 179 4.25 29.00 -19.34
CA LYS A 179 5.41 29.92 -19.29
C LYS A 179 6.22 29.73 -18.02
N ASP A 180 5.57 29.49 -16.88
CA ASP A 180 6.28 29.22 -15.64
C ASP A 180 7.05 27.90 -15.69
N LEU A 181 6.52 26.89 -16.38
CA LEU A 181 7.21 25.60 -16.56
C LEU A 181 8.51 25.73 -17.37
N LEU A 182 8.68 26.78 -18.18
CA LEU A 182 9.93 27.02 -18.92
C LEU A 182 11.09 27.43 -18.00
N SER A 183 10.79 27.94 -16.80
CA SER A 183 11.80 28.28 -15.79
C SER A 183 12.01 27.19 -14.75
N VAL A 184 11.31 26.05 -14.90
CA VAL A 184 11.55 24.86 -14.07
C VAL A 184 12.79 24.13 -14.59
N ASN A 185 13.55 23.52 -13.67
CA ASN A 185 14.69 22.67 -14.00
C ASN A 185 14.33 21.67 -15.12
N VAL A 186 15.12 21.69 -16.19
CA VAL A 186 14.84 20.99 -17.47
C VAL A 186 14.65 19.48 -17.30
N ASN A 187 15.23 18.90 -16.24
CA ASN A 187 15.16 17.46 -15.98
C ASN A 187 13.84 17.03 -15.35
N LYS A 188 12.97 17.96 -14.91
CA LYS A 188 11.70 17.62 -14.26
C LYS A 188 10.51 17.93 -15.11
N LYS A 189 9.58 16.99 -15.14
CA LYS A 189 8.27 17.18 -15.76
C LYS A 189 7.19 17.30 -14.70
N ILE A 190 6.43 18.39 -14.77
CA ILE A 190 5.16 18.51 -14.04
C ILE A 190 4.04 18.06 -14.97
N VAL A 191 3.34 16.98 -14.61
CA VAL A 191 2.31 16.35 -15.43
C VAL A 191 0.92 16.58 -14.81
N PRO A 192 0.02 17.27 -15.53
CA PRO A 192 -1.31 17.59 -15.01
C PRO A 192 -2.30 16.41 -15.13
N PHE A 193 -3.13 16.21 -14.11
CA PHE A 193 -4.27 15.29 -14.10
C PHE A 193 -5.53 15.97 -13.55
N LEU A 194 -6.60 15.92 -14.35
CA LEU A 194 -7.88 16.46 -13.97
C LEU A 194 -8.65 15.47 -13.08
N GLY A 195 -8.43 15.58 -11.77
CA GLY A 195 -9.05 14.74 -10.75
C GLY A 195 -8.34 13.39 -10.53
N LEU A 196 -8.57 12.82 -9.36
CA LEU A 196 -7.89 11.60 -8.92
C LEU A 196 -8.23 10.39 -9.80
N SER A 197 -9.50 10.23 -10.20
CA SER A 197 -9.95 9.11 -11.04
C SER A 197 -9.23 9.05 -12.40
N SER A 198 -8.94 10.22 -12.99
CA SER A 198 -8.15 10.32 -14.23
C SER A 198 -6.73 9.83 -14.03
N PHE A 199 -6.12 10.12 -12.88
CA PHE A 199 -4.79 9.63 -12.56
C PHE A 199 -4.79 8.11 -12.34
N ILE A 200 -5.69 7.60 -11.48
CA ILE A 200 -5.81 6.16 -11.22
C ILE A 200 -5.96 5.38 -12.53
N SER A 201 -6.92 5.76 -13.37
CA SER A 201 -7.23 5.01 -14.61
C SER A 201 -6.11 5.02 -15.65
N SER A 202 -5.19 5.98 -15.60
CA SER A 202 -4.14 6.15 -16.61
C SER A 202 -2.75 5.71 -16.17
N ARG A 203 -2.50 5.63 -14.86
CA ARG A 203 -1.16 5.40 -14.29
C ARG A 203 -1.09 4.23 -13.31
N ILE A 204 -2.21 3.79 -12.75
CA ILE A 204 -2.21 2.79 -11.67
C ILE A 204 -2.87 1.51 -12.15
N ASP A 205 -2.11 0.41 -12.09
CA ASP A 205 -2.64 -0.93 -12.23
C ASP A 205 -3.39 -1.31 -10.95
N LYS A 206 -4.72 -1.33 -11.03
CA LYS A 206 -5.59 -1.59 -9.87
C LYS A 206 -5.41 -3.00 -9.32
N ASP A 207 -5.09 -3.98 -10.17
CA ASP A 207 -4.88 -5.34 -9.71
C ASP A 207 -3.59 -5.37 -8.87
N LYS A 208 -2.48 -4.84 -9.42
CA LYS A 208 -1.19 -4.74 -8.71
C LYS A 208 -1.27 -3.98 -7.38
N HIS A 209 -2.12 -2.97 -7.28
CA HIS A 209 -2.25 -2.09 -6.12
C HIS A 209 -3.56 -2.30 -5.33
N ALA A 210 -4.16 -3.49 -5.44
CA ALA A 210 -5.36 -3.84 -4.67
C ALA A 210 -5.11 -3.83 -3.14
N ILE A 211 -3.87 -4.07 -2.71
CA ILE A 211 -3.47 -4.11 -1.30
C ILE A 211 -2.10 -3.46 -1.07
N ASN A 212 -1.90 -2.93 0.14
CA ASN A 212 -0.60 -2.47 0.61
C ASN A 212 0.27 -3.67 0.98
N HIS A 213 1.43 -3.82 0.34
CA HIS A 213 2.28 -5.01 0.50
C HIS A 213 2.90 -5.10 1.90
N ASN A 214 3.35 -3.98 2.47
CA ASN A 214 3.97 -3.95 3.79
C ASN A 214 2.95 -4.28 4.89
N LYS A 215 1.73 -3.75 4.76
CA LYS A 215 0.64 -4.08 5.70
C LYS A 215 0.26 -5.56 5.59
N LEU A 216 0.16 -6.09 4.37
CA LEU A 216 -0.19 -7.48 4.13
C LEU A 216 0.82 -8.43 4.79
N GLU A 217 2.12 -8.21 4.56
CA GLU A 217 3.20 -9.04 5.10
C GLU A 217 3.09 -9.22 6.62
N GLN A 218 2.90 -8.13 7.36
CA GLN A 218 2.76 -8.14 8.83
C GLN A 218 1.56 -8.94 9.32
N LEU A 219 0.49 -9.03 8.52
CA LEU A 219 -0.76 -9.69 8.91
C LEU A 219 -0.74 -11.18 8.63
N ILE A 220 -0.06 -11.62 7.56
CA ILE A 220 -0.16 -13.01 7.08
C ILE A 220 0.99 -13.90 7.50
N GLU A 221 2.11 -13.33 7.95
CA GLU A 221 3.33 -14.10 8.28
C GLU A 221 3.06 -15.28 9.23
N PRO A 222 2.35 -15.12 10.37
CA PRO A 222 2.06 -16.24 11.26
C PRO A 222 1.23 -17.35 10.60
N ASP A 223 0.21 -16.97 9.82
CA ASP A 223 -0.69 -17.92 9.15
C ASP A 223 0.05 -18.69 8.04
N ILE A 224 0.88 -17.99 7.28
CA ILE A 224 1.69 -18.58 6.21
C ILE A 224 2.68 -19.60 6.77
N GLU A 225 3.34 -19.32 7.88
CA GLU A 225 4.26 -20.28 8.51
C GLU A 225 3.53 -21.57 8.93
N VAL A 226 2.37 -21.42 9.56
CA VAL A 226 1.54 -22.55 9.98
C VAL A 226 1.09 -23.39 8.77
N GLU A 227 0.59 -22.76 7.71
CA GLU A 227 0.15 -23.46 6.50
C GLU A 227 1.32 -24.09 5.74
N SER A 228 2.49 -23.46 5.73
CA SER A 228 3.72 -24.02 5.16
C SER A 228 4.16 -25.29 5.87
N ALA A 229 4.17 -25.27 7.21
CA ALA A 229 4.53 -26.43 8.01
C ALA A 229 3.52 -27.57 7.83
N LYS A 230 2.22 -27.27 7.76
CA LYS A 230 1.18 -28.25 7.43
C LYS A 230 1.42 -28.84 6.05
N TYR A 231 1.72 -28.02 5.05
CA TYR A 231 1.99 -28.49 3.69
C TYR A 231 3.19 -29.45 3.65
N LEU A 232 4.32 -29.08 4.25
CA LEU A 232 5.52 -29.92 4.30
C LEU A 232 5.29 -31.25 5.03
N SER A 233 4.55 -31.21 6.13
CA SER A 233 4.22 -32.41 6.92
C SER A 233 3.30 -33.36 6.16
N ASN A 234 2.46 -32.84 5.26
CA ASN A 234 1.51 -33.62 4.46
C ASN A 234 1.99 -33.95 3.05
N LEU A 235 3.25 -33.64 2.70
CA LEU A 235 3.80 -33.95 1.38
C LEU A 235 3.75 -35.46 1.10
N PRO A 236 3.27 -35.89 -0.08
CA PRO A 236 3.38 -37.27 -0.50
C PRO A 236 4.85 -37.74 -0.47
N SER A 237 5.11 -38.96 0.00
CA SER A 237 6.47 -39.49 0.20
C SER A 237 7.35 -39.35 -1.05
N LYS A 238 6.77 -39.56 -2.25
CA LYS A 238 7.48 -39.40 -3.52
C LYS A 238 7.90 -37.95 -3.79
N GLU A 239 7.04 -36.99 -3.48
CA GLU A 239 7.31 -35.56 -3.68
C GLU A 239 8.35 -35.07 -2.67
N CYS A 240 8.19 -35.45 -1.39
CA CYS A 240 9.17 -35.18 -0.34
C CYS A 240 10.57 -35.69 -0.74
N PHE A 241 10.65 -36.95 -1.18
CA PHE A 241 11.90 -37.54 -1.66
C PHE A 241 12.48 -36.80 -2.88
N ASN A 242 11.64 -36.42 -3.85
CA ASN A 242 12.07 -35.63 -5.01
C ASN A 242 12.60 -34.24 -4.64
N LEU A 243 12.10 -33.62 -3.58
CA LEU A 243 12.64 -32.36 -3.08
C LEU A 243 14.00 -32.57 -2.41
N LEU A 244 14.12 -33.58 -1.55
CA LEU A 244 15.37 -33.89 -0.85
C LEU A 244 16.50 -34.27 -1.81
N THR A 245 16.22 -35.05 -2.86
CA THR A 245 17.23 -35.45 -3.86
C THR A 245 17.84 -34.26 -4.60
N LYS A 246 17.10 -33.16 -4.80
CA LYS A 246 17.61 -31.95 -5.47
C LYS A 246 18.71 -31.27 -4.68
N ILE A 247 18.57 -31.21 -3.35
CA ILE A 247 19.56 -30.61 -2.45
C ILE A 247 20.64 -31.62 -2.00
N ASN A 248 20.34 -32.92 -2.14
CA ASN A 248 21.23 -34.01 -1.80
C ASN A 248 21.56 -34.90 -3.02
N PRO A 249 22.51 -34.50 -3.87
CA PRO A 249 22.97 -35.35 -4.98
C PRO A 249 23.41 -36.74 -4.48
N GLY A 250 23.02 -37.79 -5.21
CA GLY A 250 23.32 -39.18 -4.88
C GLY A 250 22.41 -39.82 -3.83
N LEU A 251 21.34 -39.13 -3.40
CA LEU A 251 20.34 -39.70 -2.50
C LEU A 251 19.58 -40.85 -3.19
N LYS A 252 19.71 -42.07 -2.67
CA LYS A 252 19.02 -43.28 -3.12
C LYS A 252 17.61 -43.36 -2.53
N ALA A 253 16.70 -43.97 -3.28
CA ALA A 253 15.30 -44.11 -2.88
C ALA A 253 15.14 -44.94 -1.60
N PHE A 254 14.29 -44.45 -0.70
CA PHE A 254 13.81 -45.16 0.49
C PHE A 254 12.37 -44.73 0.80
N SER A 255 11.65 -45.53 1.59
CA SER A 255 10.25 -45.29 1.90
C SER A 255 10.12 -44.34 3.09
N ILE A 256 9.53 -43.17 2.85
CA ILE A 256 9.14 -42.24 3.91
C ILE A 256 7.75 -42.63 4.41
N LEU A 257 7.66 -43.04 5.67
CA LEU A 257 6.43 -43.45 6.35
C LEU A 257 5.65 -42.25 6.89
N ASN A 258 6.37 -41.28 7.46
CA ASN A 258 5.77 -40.08 8.02
C ASN A 258 6.73 -38.90 7.88
N THR A 259 6.15 -37.71 7.77
CA THR A 259 6.88 -36.44 7.72
C THR A 259 6.29 -35.48 8.74
N SER A 260 7.14 -34.73 9.43
CA SER A 260 6.72 -33.58 10.22
C SER A 260 7.73 -32.47 10.07
N SER A 261 7.28 -31.23 10.03
CA SER A 261 8.17 -30.07 9.92
C SER A 261 8.04 -29.12 11.10
N ALA A 262 9.16 -28.54 11.52
CA ALA A 262 9.20 -27.44 12.48
C ALA A 262 9.99 -26.28 11.87
N ILE A 263 9.40 -25.09 11.89
CA ILE A 263 10.05 -23.85 11.46
C ILE A 263 10.89 -23.34 12.65
N ILE A 264 12.19 -23.21 12.44
CA ILE A 264 13.13 -22.73 13.45
C ILE A 264 13.42 -21.26 13.24
N GLU A 265 13.58 -20.86 11.98
CA GLU A 265 13.77 -19.48 11.58
C GLU A 265 12.82 -19.18 10.42
N GLY A 266 12.07 -18.08 10.59
CA GLY A 266 10.87 -17.76 9.84
C GLY A 266 11.07 -17.27 8.42
N ILE A 267 10.15 -16.42 7.98
CA ILE A 267 10.08 -15.88 6.62
C ILE A 267 11.29 -14.99 6.28
N GLU A 268 11.78 -15.13 5.05
CA GLU A 268 12.75 -14.24 4.42
C GLU A 268 12.38 -13.99 2.95
N ASP A 269 12.79 -12.82 2.45
CA ASP A 269 12.50 -12.27 1.12
C ASP A 269 11.01 -12.37 0.70
N PRO A 270 10.06 -11.96 1.56
CA PRO A 270 8.66 -11.92 1.21
C PRO A 270 8.42 -10.96 0.03
N ARG A 271 7.55 -11.36 -0.90
CA ARG A 271 7.06 -10.48 -1.97
C ARG A 271 5.71 -10.91 -2.50
N VAL A 272 4.86 -9.92 -2.74
CA VAL A 272 3.65 -10.09 -3.56
C VAL A 272 4.06 -10.19 -5.02
N ILE A 273 3.74 -11.32 -5.66
CA ILE A 273 3.95 -11.52 -7.10
C ILE A 273 2.83 -10.85 -7.89
N SER A 274 1.59 -11.04 -7.45
CA SER A 274 0.41 -10.41 -8.04
C SER A 274 -0.73 -10.37 -7.03
N SER A 275 -1.60 -9.40 -7.18
CA SER A 275 -2.84 -9.27 -6.43
C SER A 275 -4.00 -9.01 -7.39
N LYS A 276 -5.21 -9.41 -7.01
CA LYS A 276 -6.42 -9.16 -7.79
C LYS A 276 -7.64 -9.12 -6.88
N GLU A 277 -8.44 -8.06 -6.99
CA GLU A 277 -9.69 -7.96 -6.26
C GLU A 277 -10.72 -8.94 -6.85
N ILE A 278 -11.30 -9.81 -5.99
CA ILE A 278 -12.33 -10.77 -6.39
C ILE A 278 -13.73 -10.20 -6.09
N SER A 279 -13.89 -9.65 -4.89
CA SER A 279 -15.12 -9.06 -4.38
C SER A 279 -14.79 -8.11 -3.24
N ASP A 280 -15.79 -7.40 -2.70
CA ASP A 280 -15.62 -6.53 -1.54
C ASP A 280 -14.81 -7.20 -0.42
N ASN A 281 -13.65 -6.60 -0.11
CA ASN A 281 -12.65 -7.03 0.89
C ASN A 281 -11.92 -8.36 0.62
N LYS A 282 -12.16 -9.04 -0.51
CA LYS A 282 -11.48 -10.30 -0.85
C LYS A 282 -10.52 -10.11 -1.99
N ILE A 283 -9.25 -10.37 -1.71
CA ILE A 283 -8.16 -10.19 -2.66
C ILE A 283 -7.47 -11.53 -2.89
N TYR A 284 -7.40 -11.96 -4.14
CA TYR A 284 -6.50 -13.04 -4.54
C TYR A 284 -5.06 -12.53 -4.45
N ILE A 285 -4.20 -13.27 -3.79
CA ILE A 285 -2.77 -12.97 -3.68
C ILE A 285 -1.98 -14.16 -4.22
N GLN A 286 -1.01 -13.87 -5.08
CA GLN A 286 0.12 -14.77 -5.34
C GLN A 286 1.33 -14.21 -4.60
N TYR A 287 1.95 -15.05 -3.77
CA TYR A 287 2.97 -14.62 -2.81
C TYR A 287 4.19 -15.53 -2.89
N TYR A 288 5.36 -14.95 -2.73
CA TYR A 288 6.63 -15.67 -2.65
C TYR A 288 7.35 -15.33 -1.35
N TYR A 289 8.00 -16.33 -0.78
CA TYR A 289 8.87 -16.20 0.39
C TYR A 289 9.78 -17.42 0.47
N ASN A 290 10.77 -17.37 1.35
CA ASN A 290 11.49 -18.56 1.78
C ASN A 290 11.49 -18.66 3.30
N LEU A 291 11.55 -19.89 3.83
CA LEU A 291 11.72 -20.12 5.27
C LEU A 291 13.20 -20.39 5.52
N ARG A 292 13.83 -19.62 6.41
CA ARG A 292 15.28 -19.66 6.61
C ARG A 292 15.78 -21.01 7.06
N ILE A 293 15.18 -21.56 8.12
CA ILE A 293 15.57 -22.86 8.67
C ILE A 293 14.31 -23.63 9.03
N VAL A 294 14.11 -24.74 8.32
CA VAL A 294 13.08 -25.72 8.64
C VAL A 294 13.72 -27.06 8.97
N VAL A 295 13.34 -27.63 10.10
CA VAL A 295 13.68 -29.02 10.46
C VAL A 295 12.59 -29.91 9.86
N LEU A 296 12.95 -30.71 8.87
CA LEU A 296 12.09 -31.75 8.31
C LEU A 296 12.46 -33.08 8.95
N LYS A 297 11.59 -33.59 9.81
CA LYS A 297 11.73 -34.90 10.45
C LYS A 297 11.01 -35.96 9.63
N LEU A 298 11.74 -37.02 9.29
CA LEU A 298 11.29 -38.13 8.47
C LEU A 298 11.33 -39.41 9.29
N THR A 299 10.29 -40.22 9.16
CA THR A 299 10.25 -41.59 9.71
C THR A 299 10.39 -42.58 8.56
N ILE A 300 11.35 -43.49 8.64
CA ILE A 300 11.60 -44.56 7.65
C ILE A 300 11.71 -45.91 8.35
N ASN A 301 11.59 -47.01 7.59
CA ASN A 301 11.82 -48.36 8.13
C ASN A 301 13.32 -48.61 8.41
N ALA A 302 13.61 -49.43 9.41
CA ALA A 302 14.98 -49.85 9.73
C ALA A 302 15.70 -50.57 8.58
N GLU A 303 14.98 -51.36 7.77
CA GLU A 303 15.54 -52.06 6.59
C GLU A 303 16.04 -51.08 5.52
N ASP A 304 15.25 -50.03 5.25
CA ASP A 304 15.60 -48.95 4.33
C ASP A 304 16.81 -48.16 4.83
N TYR A 305 16.87 -47.90 6.14
CA TYR A 305 18.02 -47.27 6.78
C TYR A 305 19.29 -48.11 6.62
N LEU A 306 19.25 -49.39 6.99
CA LEU A 306 20.41 -50.30 6.92
C LEU A 306 20.95 -50.43 5.50
N SER A 307 20.05 -50.52 4.52
CA SER A 307 20.40 -50.61 3.09
C SER A 307 21.09 -49.35 2.56
N ASN A 308 20.90 -48.21 3.22
CA ASN A 308 21.36 -46.89 2.80
C ASN A 308 22.20 -46.15 3.86
N LYS A 309 22.68 -46.85 4.89
CA LYS A 309 23.22 -46.27 6.13
C LYS A 309 24.30 -45.21 5.90
N ASN A 310 25.36 -45.54 5.18
CA ASN A 310 26.47 -44.62 4.92
C ASN A 310 26.02 -43.33 4.23
N MET A 311 25.00 -43.39 3.38
CA MET A 311 24.47 -42.22 2.70
C MET A 311 23.58 -41.39 3.63
N ILE A 312 22.75 -42.05 4.45
CA ILE A 312 21.86 -41.37 5.39
C ILE A 312 22.67 -40.67 6.48
N ASP A 313 23.63 -41.36 7.10
CA ASP A 313 24.46 -40.82 8.19
C ASP A 313 25.27 -39.59 7.75
N ASN A 314 25.56 -39.45 6.44
CA ASN A 314 26.29 -38.31 5.88
C ASN A 314 25.41 -37.11 5.48
N LYS A 315 24.09 -37.30 5.35
CA LYS A 315 23.17 -36.30 4.78
C LYS A 315 22.09 -35.83 5.76
N PHE A 316 21.84 -36.59 6.80
CA PHE A 316 20.80 -36.30 7.80
C PHE A 316 21.41 -36.24 9.19
N ILE A 317 20.70 -35.57 10.10
CA ILE A 317 21.11 -35.37 11.48
C ILE A 317 20.09 -35.98 12.45
N ASN A 318 20.42 -36.01 13.74
CA ASN A 318 19.53 -36.44 14.83
C ASN A 318 18.86 -37.79 14.56
N ILE A 319 19.63 -38.75 14.05
CA ILE A 319 19.15 -40.09 13.72
C ILE A 319 18.87 -40.85 15.02
N GLN A 320 17.62 -41.29 15.22
CA GLN A 320 17.18 -42.02 16.39
C GLN A 320 16.43 -43.29 15.96
N SER A 321 16.68 -44.38 16.68
CA SER A 321 16.00 -45.66 16.46
C SER A 321 14.87 -45.81 17.48
N HIS A 322 13.67 -46.14 17.01
CA HIS A 322 12.52 -46.46 17.85
C HIS A 322 11.81 -47.69 17.28
N ASP A 323 11.92 -48.82 17.97
CA ASP A 323 11.44 -50.12 17.52
C ASP A 323 11.95 -50.47 16.10
N ASN A 324 11.04 -50.64 15.13
CA ASN A 324 11.34 -50.93 13.73
C ASN A 324 11.48 -49.68 12.83
N ASN A 325 11.37 -48.49 13.41
CA ASN A 325 11.41 -47.23 12.69
C ASN A 325 12.66 -46.41 13.05
N ILE A 326 13.17 -45.70 12.06
CA ILE A 326 14.25 -44.72 12.24
C ILE A 326 13.67 -43.35 11.97
N THR A 327 13.86 -42.42 12.91
CA THR A 327 13.60 -41.00 12.68
C THR A 327 14.90 -40.29 12.37
N LEU A 328 14.88 -39.42 11.37
CA LEU A 328 16.02 -38.65 10.92
C LEU A 328 15.57 -37.24 10.55
N GLU A 329 16.46 -36.27 10.68
CA GLU A 329 16.16 -34.86 10.44
C GLU A 329 17.00 -34.30 9.29
N ALA A 330 16.36 -33.49 8.44
CA ALA A 330 17.01 -32.66 7.45
C ALA A 330 16.78 -31.20 7.80
N LEU A 331 17.85 -30.40 7.75
CA LEU A 331 17.74 -28.95 7.72
C LEU A 331 17.52 -28.54 6.27
N ILE A 332 16.42 -27.85 6.00
CA ILE A 332 16.05 -27.44 4.65
C ILE A 332 15.70 -25.96 4.64
N ARG A 333 15.94 -25.32 3.49
CA ARG A 333 15.50 -23.95 3.20
C ARG A 333 14.49 -23.97 2.05
N PRO A 334 13.19 -24.07 2.35
CA PRO A 334 12.16 -24.12 1.33
C PRO A 334 11.83 -22.71 0.82
N HIS A 335 11.76 -22.58 -0.50
CA HIS A 335 11.24 -21.41 -1.19
C HIS A 335 9.85 -21.74 -1.72
N PHE A 336 8.88 -20.93 -1.33
CA PHE A 336 7.48 -21.09 -1.64
C PHE A 336 7.02 -20.06 -2.66
N ASN A 337 6.22 -20.52 -3.62
CA ASN A 337 5.30 -19.69 -4.38
C ASN A 337 3.89 -20.22 -4.09
N VAL A 338 3.08 -19.41 -3.45
CA VAL A 338 1.75 -19.78 -2.98
C VAL A 338 0.70 -18.85 -3.55
N SER A 339 -0.55 -19.28 -3.46
CA SER A 339 -1.68 -18.39 -3.62
C SER A 339 -2.75 -18.64 -2.58
N PHE A 340 -3.47 -17.58 -2.23
CA PHE A 340 -4.54 -17.60 -1.24
C PHE A 340 -5.49 -16.43 -1.49
N ILE A 341 -6.60 -16.42 -0.77
CA ILE A 341 -7.52 -15.29 -0.69
C ILE A 341 -7.30 -14.61 0.66
N PHE A 342 -7.05 -13.32 0.64
CA PHE A 342 -6.97 -12.49 1.83
C PHE A 342 -8.28 -11.73 2.02
N ASP A 343 -8.87 -11.81 3.22
CA ASP A 343 -10.02 -11.01 3.64
C ASP A 343 -9.52 -9.78 4.42
N GLU A 344 -9.57 -8.60 3.82
CA GLU A 344 -9.07 -7.37 4.43
C GLU A 344 -9.85 -6.92 5.65
N LYS A 345 -11.11 -7.33 5.78
CA LYS A 345 -11.96 -6.92 6.90
C LYS A 345 -11.70 -7.78 8.12
N LEU A 346 -11.53 -9.09 7.90
CA LEU A 346 -11.22 -10.04 8.96
C LEU A 346 -9.71 -10.12 9.23
N GLU A 347 -8.89 -9.61 8.32
CA GLU A 347 -7.43 -9.73 8.30
C GLU A 347 -6.98 -11.20 8.36
N THR A 348 -7.66 -12.06 7.61
CA THR A 348 -7.44 -13.53 7.60
C THR A 348 -7.09 -14.05 6.21
N LEU A 349 -6.25 -15.09 6.20
CA LEU A 349 -5.93 -15.88 5.01
C LEU A 349 -6.87 -17.09 4.87
N ASP A 350 -7.35 -17.33 3.65
CA ASP A 350 -8.15 -18.52 3.29
C ASP A 350 -7.67 -19.15 1.98
N GLY A 351 -7.89 -20.46 1.82
CA GLY A 351 -7.59 -21.18 0.58
C GLY A 351 -6.10 -21.26 0.22
N PHE A 352 -5.22 -21.41 1.21
CA PHE A 352 -3.78 -21.57 0.99
C PHE A 352 -3.48 -22.71 0.01
N SER A 353 -2.72 -22.41 -1.04
CA SER A 353 -2.31 -23.37 -2.05
C SER A 353 -0.86 -23.15 -2.45
N VAL A 354 -0.08 -24.22 -2.53
CA VAL A 354 1.31 -24.17 -3.00
C VAL A 354 1.33 -24.37 -4.51
N ASN A 355 1.64 -23.32 -5.24
CA ASN A 355 1.79 -23.36 -6.70
C ASN A 355 3.11 -24.02 -7.09
N TYR A 356 4.17 -23.71 -6.34
CA TYR A 356 5.51 -24.24 -6.55
C TYR A 356 6.33 -24.19 -5.26
N ILE A 357 7.17 -25.21 -5.08
CA ILE A 357 8.15 -25.29 -3.99
C ILE A 357 9.50 -25.79 -4.53
N GLN A 358 10.57 -25.20 -4.02
CA GLN A 358 11.94 -25.70 -4.22
C GLN A 358 12.72 -25.62 -2.92
N LEU A 359 13.72 -26.48 -2.77
CA LEU A 359 14.66 -26.43 -1.65
C LEU A 359 16.00 -25.86 -2.13
N SER A 360 16.65 -25.07 -1.30
CA SER A 360 18.05 -24.68 -1.43
C SER A 360 18.89 -25.25 -0.29
N ASN A 361 20.21 -25.32 -0.50
CA ASN A 361 21.20 -25.72 0.52
C ASN A 361 21.63 -24.51 1.35
#